data_AF-A0A844D9G8-F1
#
_entry.id   AF-A0A844D9G8-F1
#
_cell.length_a   1.000
_cell.length_b   1.000
_cell.length_c   1.000
_cell.angle_alpha   90.00
_cell.angle_beta   90.00
_cell.angle_gamma   90.00
#
_symmetry.space_group_name_H-M   'P 1'
#
loop_
_entity.id
_entity.type
_entity.pdbx_description
1 polymer ?
#
loop_
_entity_poly.entity_id
_entity_poly.type
_entity_poly.pdbx_seq_one_letter_code
_entity_poly.pdbx_strand_id
1 'polypeptide(L)'
;MKVWVSRRREEGAALASALPVVDGASLLELVVVEVTLDGNRRPAKVARLRPIGEQRILAQMLLPKLVKVHGWNLVLSGVEEVRMEYGKPRGFAQTWVCKLWVPEQAAGFRVRHTYERGAAIPKSAIHQASGTRGTLVVTTDYVTPLQRHTLCAEMHHYKTATFPAGRLVDCHIEWMSDNTFELGGLQVWDAHGDRSQWVERAGWLCEFDVEQRELTKAEYRMLR
;
A
#
# COMPACT_ATOMS: atom_id res chain seq x y z
N MET A 1 -3.22 7.48 4.02
CA MET A 1 -3.57 7.86 2.65
C MET A 1 -5.00 8.31 2.70
N LYS A 2 -5.36 9.39 2.02
CA LYS A 2 -6.77 9.79 1.92
C LYS A 2 -7.48 8.90 0.90
N VAL A 3 -8.65 8.38 1.23
CA VAL A 3 -9.35 7.37 0.43
C VAL A 3 -10.86 7.48 0.52
N TRP A 4 -11.53 7.16 -0.58
CA TRP A 4 -12.91 6.69 -0.57
C TRP A 4 -12.89 5.17 -0.43
N VAL A 5 -13.65 4.62 0.52
CA VAL A 5 -13.59 3.19 0.82
C VAL A 5 -14.97 2.56 0.81
N SER A 6 -15.07 1.43 0.11
CA SER A 6 -16.26 0.59 0.09
C SER A 6 -15.92 -0.83 0.52
N ARG A 7 -16.83 -1.47 1.25
CA ARG A 7 -16.78 -2.89 1.60
C ARG A 7 -17.53 -3.74 0.60
N ARG A 8 -17.12 -5.00 0.49
CA ARG A 8 -17.79 -6.03 -0.33
C ARG A 8 -18.44 -7.13 0.49
N ARG A 9 -18.30 -7.09 1.82
CA ARG A 9 -18.95 -8.00 2.74
C ARG A 9 -19.58 -7.26 3.90
N GLU A 10 -20.62 -7.86 4.47
CA GLU A 10 -21.22 -7.45 5.73
C GLU A 10 -21.35 -8.70 6.59
N GLU A 11 -20.68 -8.71 7.75
CA GLU A 11 -20.63 -9.88 8.64
C GLU A 11 -20.26 -11.19 7.89
N GLY A 12 -19.34 -11.07 6.92
CA GLY A 12 -18.86 -12.18 6.10
C GLY A 12 -19.73 -12.53 4.88
N ALA A 13 -21.00 -12.08 4.84
CA ALA A 13 -21.87 -12.26 3.69
C ALA A 13 -21.43 -11.38 2.52
N ALA A 14 -21.42 -11.93 1.30
CA ALA A 14 -21.06 -11.16 0.11
C ALA A 14 -22.17 -10.17 -0.25
N LEU A 15 -21.80 -8.92 -0.51
CA LEU A 15 -22.72 -7.87 -0.92
C LEU A 15 -22.89 -7.86 -2.45
N ALA A 16 -24.12 -7.63 -2.91
CA ALA A 16 -24.44 -7.53 -4.34
C ALA A 16 -23.72 -6.34 -5.02
N SER A 17 -23.47 -5.26 -4.28
CA SER A 17 -22.71 -4.09 -4.71
C SER A 17 -21.76 -3.63 -3.61
N ALA A 18 -20.78 -2.79 -3.95
CA ALA A 18 -19.91 -2.21 -2.93
C ALA A 18 -20.68 -1.14 -2.15
N LEU A 19 -20.66 -1.23 -0.82
CA LEU A 19 -21.28 -0.24 0.06
C LEU A 19 -20.19 0.57 0.76
N PRO A 20 -20.42 1.83 1.14
CA PRO A 20 -19.49 2.57 2.00
C PRO A 20 -19.13 1.75 3.24
N VAL A 21 -17.87 1.83 3.69
CA VAL A 21 -17.48 1.19 4.96
C VAL A 21 -18.09 1.94 6.15
N VAL A 22 -18.23 3.26 6.03
CA VAL A 22 -18.81 4.13 7.06
C VAL A 22 -19.88 4.98 6.40
N ASP A 23 -21.11 4.85 6.86
CA ASP A 23 -22.24 5.60 6.31
C ASP A 23 -22.06 7.11 6.50
N GLY A 24 -22.38 7.88 5.45
CA GLY A 24 -22.24 9.34 5.42
C GLY A 24 -20.80 9.86 5.30
N ALA A 25 -19.77 9.02 5.45
CA ALA A 25 -18.38 9.42 5.25
C ALA A 25 -17.97 9.34 3.78
N SER A 26 -17.52 10.46 3.23
CA SER A 26 -17.06 10.53 1.83
C SER A 26 -15.55 10.32 1.71
N LEU A 27 -14.72 11.00 2.51
CA LEU A 27 -13.26 10.88 2.43
C LEU A 27 -12.65 10.59 3.80
N LEU A 28 -11.82 9.55 3.88
CA LEU A 28 -11.24 9.05 5.13
C LEU A 28 -9.73 8.92 5.02
N GLU A 29 -9.04 8.91 6.16
CA GLU A 29 -7.65 8.49 6.26
C GLU A 29 -7.55 6.99 6.50
N LEU A 30 -6.93 6.29 5.56
CA LEU A 30 -6.51 4.89 5.70
C LEU A 30 -5.05 4.83 6.14
N VAL A 31 -4.81 4.14 7.25
CA VAL A 31 -3.46 3.87 7.77
C VAL A 31 -3.28 2.38 7.99
N VAL A 32 -2.08 1.87 7.69
CA VAL A 32 -1.66 0.49 7.98
C VAL A 32 -0.49 0.56 8.94
N VAL A 33 -0.69 0.02 10.14
CA VAL A 33 0.23 0.17 11.26
C VAL A 33 0.27 -1.12 12.09
N GLU A 34 1.35 -1.31 12.83
CA GLU A 34 1.43 -2.32 13.88
C GLU A 34 0.95 -1.74 15.21
N VAL A 35 0.05 -2.45 15.88
CA VAL A 35 -0.51 -2.05 17.18
C VAL A 35 -0.57 -3.23 18.12
N THR A 36 -0.37 -2.99 19.41
CA THR A 36 -0.70 -3.97 20.44
C THR A 36 -2.19 -3.88 20.72
N LEU A 37 -2.94 -4.94 20.41
CA LEU A 37 -4.37 -5.01 20.71
C LEU A 37 -4.58 -5.48 22.16
N ASP A 38 -5.67 -5.04 22.79
CA ASP A 38 -5.99 -5.42 24.17
C ASP A 38 -6.05 -6.95 24.32
N GLY A 39 -5.31 -7.47 25.31
CA GLY A 39 -5.19 -8.91 25.55
C GLY A 39 -4.13 -9.63 24.71
N ASN A 40 -3.51 -8.96 23.72
CA ASN A 40 -2.40 -9.52 22.95
C ASN A 40 -1.05 -8.99 23.44
N ARG A 41 -0.07 -9.90 23.63
CA ARG A 41 1.31 -9.53 23.99
C ARG A 41 2.17 -9.12 22.80
N ARG A 42 1.75 -9.47 21.58
CA ARG A 42 2.51 -9.20 20.35
C ARG A 42 1.79 -8.15 19.51
N PRO A 43 2.53 -7.20 18.90
CA PRO A 43 1.96 -6.29 17.92
C PRO A 43 1.31 -7.06 16.77
N ALA A 44 0.18 -6.54 16.29
CA ALA A 44 -0.54 -7.04 15.14
C ALA A 44 -0.68 -5.92 14.12
N LYS A 45 -0.50 -6.25 12.84
CA LYS A 45 -0.74 -5.32 11.73
C LYS A 45 -2.25 -5.13 11.55
N VAL A 46 -2.67 -3.88 11.49
CA VAL A 46 -4.08 -3.48 11.30
C VAL A 46 -4.19 -2.38 10.26
N ALA A 47 -5.28 -2.38 9.51
CA ALA A 47 -5.71 -1.26 8.68
C ALA A 47 -6.83 -0.51 9.41
N ARG A 48 -6.73 0.82 9.51
CA ARG A 48 -7.70 1.67 10.21
C ARG A 48 -8.21 2.75 9.29
N LEU A 49 -9.51 3.02 9.36
CA LEU A 49 -10.15 4.19 8.76
C LEU A 49 -10.44 5.22 9.84
N ARG A 50 -10.09 6.48 9.57
CA ARG A 50 -10.25 7.61 10.47
C ARG A 50 -10.80 8.82 9.72
N PRO A 51 -11.49 9.76 10.40
CA PRO A 51 -11.69 11.08 9.83
C PRO A 51 -10.33 11.75 9.58
N ILE A 52 -10.30 12.67 8.62
CA ILE A 52 -9.06 13.37 8.24
C ILE A 52 -8.55 14.21 9.41
N GLY A 53 -7.28 14.04 9.79
CA GLY A 53 -6.66 14.76 10.90
C GLY A 53 -7.08 14.29 12.30
N GLU A 54 -7.89 13.24 12.41
CA GLU A 54 -8.37 12.71 13.69
C GLU A 54 -7.72 11.36 14.03
N GLN A 55 -7.61 11.08 15.33
CA GLN A 55 -7.12 9.77 15.82
C GLN A 55 -8.25 8.76 16.03
N ARG A 56 -9.51 9.19 15.96
CA ARG A 56 -10.68 8.34 16.15
C ARG A 56 -10.75 7.28 15.06
N ILE A 57 -10.91 6.02 15.48
CA ILE A 57 -11.05 4.88 14.57
C ILE A 57 -12.53 4.69 14.25
N LEU A 58 -12.91 4.75 12.98
CA LEU A 58 -14.28 4.50 12.51
C LEU A 58 -14.47 3.04 12.09
N ALA A 59 -13.43 2.44 11.51
CA ALA A 59 -13.41 1.03 11.14
C ALA A 59 -11.99 0.48 11.26
N GLN A 60 -11.87 -0.81 11.56
CA GLN A 60 -10.60 -1.51 11.70
C GLN A 60 -10.67 -2.89 11.06
N MET A 61 -9.69 -3.20 10.22
CA MET A 61 -9.45 -4.51 9.64
C MET A 61 -8.15 -5.08 10.21
N LEU A 62 -8.25 -6.27 10.78
CA LEU A 62 -7.14 -7.08 11.27
C LEU A 62 -6.48 -7.84 10.13
N LEU A 63 -5.18 -8.09 10.27
CA LEU A 63 -4.38 -8.88 9.33
C LEU A 63 -4.54 -8.40 7.88
N PRO A 64 -4.39 -7.09 7.60
CA PRO A 64 -4.61 -6.55 6.28
C PRO A 64 -3.61 -7.15 5.30
N LYS A 65 -4.13 -7.67 4.19
CA LYS A 65 -3.39 -8.18 3.05
C LYS A 65 -3.67 -7.31 1.85
N LEU A 66 -2.61 -6.86 1.19
CA LEU A 66 -2.74 -6.22 -0.11
C LEU A 66 -3.18 -7.29 -1.13
N VAL A 67 -4.23 -6.99 -1.88
CA VAL A 67 -4.77 -7.90 -2.91
C VAL A 67 -4.47 -7.38 -4.30
N LYS A 68 -4.62 -6.08 -4.49
CA LYS A 68 -4.44 -5.44 -5.79
C LYS A 68 -4.08 -3.96 -5.63
N VAL A 69 -3.25 -3.47 -6.53
CA VAL A 69 -3.09 -2.04 -6.82
C VAL A 69 -3.15 -1.87 -8.33
N HIS A 70 -3.89 -0.88 -8.81
CA HIS A 70 -3.89 -0.53 -10.22
C HIS A 70 -4.19 0.96 -10.38
N GLY A 71 -3.14 1.74 -10.63
CA GLY A 71 -3.21 3.20 -10.56
C GLY A 71 -3.67 3.63 -9.17
N TRP A 72 -4.76 4.41 -9.11
CA TRP A 72 -5.29 4.96 -7.85
C TRP A 72 -6.23 4.04 -7.08
N ASN A 73 -6.38 2.79 -7.52
CA ASN A 73 -7.22 1.82 -6.84
C ASN A 73 -6.35 0.85 -6.06
N LEU A 74 -6.69 0.64 -4.81
CA LEU A 74 -6.04 -0.26 -3.88
C LEU A 74 -7.08 -1.16 -3.22
N VAL A 75 -6.80 -2.45 -3.11
CA VAL A 75 -7.71 -3.42 -2.48
C VAL A 75 -7.01 -4.09 -1.32
N LEU A 76 -7.63 -3.99 -0.13
CA LEU A 76 -7.21 -4.70 1.07
C LEU A 76 -8.21 -5.80 1.41
N SER A 77 -7.70 -6.93 1.89
CA SER A 77 -8.49 -8.01 2.46
C SER A 77 -8.00 -8.31 3.87
N GLY A 78 -8.89 -8.76 4.75
CA GLY A 78 -8.53 -9.07 6.12
C GLY A 78 -9.75 -9.51 6.92
N VAL A 79 -9.71 -9.26 8.21
CA VAL A 79 -10.77 -9.67 9.15
C VAL A 79 -11.35 -8.44 9.86
N GLU A 80 -12.65 -8.26 9.83
CA GLU A 80 -13.36 -7.32 10.70
C GLU A 80 -13.94 -8.08 11.90
N GLU A 81 -13.78 -7.54 13.10
CA GLU A 81 -14.37 -8.10 14.31
C GLU A 81 -15.66 -7.37 14.65
N VAL A 82 -16.74 -8.13 14.77
CA VAL A 82 -18.05 -7.61 15.19
C VAL A 82 -18.39 -8.18 16.57
N ARG A 83 -18.77 -7.29 17.50
CA ARG A 83 -19.26 -7.70 18.82
C ARG A 83 -20.72 -8.10 18.69
N MET A 84 -20.99 -9.39 18.87
CA MET A 84 -22.34 -9.93 18.95
C MET A 84 -22.91 -9.79 20.36
N GLU A 85 -24.24 -9.87 20.50
CA GLU A 85 -24.99 -9.72 21.76
C GLU A 85 -24.46 -10.56 22.93
N TYR A 86 -23.84 -11.72 22.65
CA TYR A 86 -23.34 -12.68 23.66
C TYR A 86 -21.84 -12.57 23.99
N GLY A 87 -21.24 -11.40 23.76
CA GLY A 87 -20.05 -10.97 24.52
C GLY A 87 -18.67 -11.41 24.00
N LYS A 88 -18.57 -12.19 22.92
CA LYS A 88 -17.29 -12.45 22.23
C LYS A 88 -17.27 -11.84 20.83
N PRO A 89 -16.19 -11.12 20.44
CA PRO A 89 -16.03 -10.66 19.07
C PRO A 89 -15.93 -11.86 18.12
N ARG A 90 -16.62 -11.79 17.00
CA ARG A 90 -16.48 -12.75 15.88
C ARG A 90 -15.76 -12.07 14.73
N GLY A 91 -14.74 -12.74 14.21
CA GLY A 91 -14.00 -12.30 13.04
C GLY A 91 -14.68 -12.74 11.76
N PHE A 92 -14.92 -11.79 10.85
CA PHE A 92 -15.48 -12.03 9.54
C PHE A 92 -14.50 -11.60 8.46
N ALA A 93 -14.39 -12.39 7.39
CA ALA A 93 -13.61 -12.00 6.22
C ALA A 93 -14.20 -10.72 5.61
N GLN A 94 -13.34 -9.77 5.28
CA GLN A 94 -13.72 -8.50 4.68
C GLN A 94 -12.79 -8.12 3.52
N THR A 95 -13.32 -7.35 2.58
CA THR A 95 -12.53 -6.71 1.52
C THR A 95 -12.91 -5.24 1.42
N TRP A 96 -11.92 -4.37 1.56
CA TRP A 96 -12.02 -2.93 1.33
C TRP A 96 -11.49 -2.60 -0.07
N VAL A 97 -12.35 -1.98 -0.88
CA VAL A 97 -11.99 -1.39 -2.16
C VAL A 97 -11.77 0.10 -1.93
N CYS A 98 -10.52 0.53 -2.06
CA CYS A 98 -10.08 1.88 -1.76
C CYS A 98 -9.75 2.61 -3.07
N LYS A 99 -10.40 3.76 -3.30
CA LYS A 99 -9.96 4.73 -4.30
C LYS A 99 -9.13 5.80 -3.59
N LEU A 100 -7.87 5.94 -3.97
CA LEU A 100 -6.97 6.94 -3.41
C LEU A 100 -7.43 8.35 -3.84
N TRP A 101 -7.47 9.27 -2.88
CA TRP A 101 -7.48 10.70 -3.17
C TRP A 101 -6.06 11.12 -3.45
N VAL A 102 -5.85 11.67 -4.63
CA VAL A 102 -4.53 12.06 -5.15
C VAL A 102 -4.50 13.57 -5.35
N PRO A 103 -3.35 14.23 -5.15
CA PRO A 103 -3.16 15.61 -5.56
C PRO A 103 -3.49 15.81 -7.05
N GLU A 104 -4.00 16.98 -7.43
CA GLU A 104 -4.41 17.26 -8.82
C GLU A 104 -3.27 17.06 -9.84
N GLN A 105 -2.03 17.32 -9.43
CA GLN A 105 -0.83 17.21 -10.27
C GLN A 105 -0.15 15.84 -10.18
N ALA A 106 -0.78 14.85 -9.54
CA ALA A 106 -0.22 13.51 -9.43
C ALA A 106 -0.31 12.77 -10.78
N ALA A 107 0.85 12.48 -11.38
CA ALA A 107 0.92 11.75 -12.65
C ALA A 107 0.92 10.22 -12.45
N GLY A 108 1.37 9.75 -11.29
CA GLY A 108 1.50 8.33 -10.94
C GLY A 108 2.17 8.18 -9.59
N PHE A 109 2.94 7.11 -9.43
CA PHE A 109 3.76 6.90 -8.24
C PHE A 109 5.22 7.21 -8.53
N ARG A 110 5.92 7.61 -7.48
CA ARG A 110 7.37 7.54 -7.41
C ARG A 110 7.71 6.45 -6.39
N VAL A 111 8.55 5.53 -6.82
CA VAL A 111 9.00 4.38 -6.04
C VAL A 111 10.47 4.51 -5.74
N ARG A 112 10.85 4.38 -4.47
CA ARG A 112 12.24 4.30 -4.04
C ARG A 112 12.50 2.97 -3.36
N HIS A 113 13.65 2.38 -3.61
CA HIS A 113 14.04 1.14 -2.95
C HIS A 113 14.30 1.39 -1.45
N THR A 114 13.83 0.48 -0.60
CA THR A 114 14.12 0.47 0.84
C THR A 114 15.21 -0.52 1.22
N TYR A 115 15.68 -1.31 0.24
CA TYR A 115 16.78 -2.25 0.37
C TYR A 115 17.76 -2.12 -0.80
N GLU A 116 19.03 -2.37 -0.53
CA GLU A 116 20.08 -2.54 -1.53
C GLU A 116 20.78 -3.86 -1.27
N ARG A 117 20.72 -4.79 -2.23
CA ARG A 117 21.34 -6.12 -2.13
C ARG A 117 20.97 -6.88 -0.86
N GLY A 118 19.68 -6.88 -0.51
CA GLY A 118 19.15 -7.51 0.71
C GLY A 118 19.37 -6.74 2.01
N ALA A 119 20.17 -5.67 2.01
CA ALA A 119 20.42 -4.83 3.19
C ALA A 119 19.46 -3.64 3.24
N ALA A 120 18.88 -3.34 4.42
CA ALA A 120 17.97 -2.22 4.58
C ALA A 120 18.71 -0.88 4.43
N ILE A 121 18.15 0.02 3.62
CA ILE A 121 18.69 1.38 3.43
C ILE A 121 18.19 2.27 4.58
N PRO A 122 19.05 3.10 5.19
CA PRO A 122 18.61 4.08 6.19
C PRO A 122 17.54 5.02 5.63
N LYS A 123 16.49 5.29 6.43
CA LYS A 123 15.35 6.13 5.99
C LYS A 123 15.76 7.50 5.44
N SER A 124 16.78 8.14 6.02
CA SER A 124 17.31 9.42 5.55
C SER A 124 17.83 9.34 4.10
N ALA A 125 18.53 8.26 3.75
CA ALA A 125 19.05 8.04 2.40
C ALA A 125 17.94 7.71 1.40
N ILE A 126 16.89 6.99 1.84
CA ILE A 126 15.73 6.69 0.99
C ILE A 126 15.09 7.98 0.48
N HIS A 127 14.85 8.98 1.34
CA HIS A 127 14.20 10.23 0.91
C HIS A 127 15.06 11.09 -0.04
N GLN A 128 16.38 10.93 0.00
CA GLN A 128 17.31 11.65 -0.89
C GLN A 128 17.50 10.93 -2.24
N ALA A 129 17.19 9.64 -2.32
CA ALA A 129 17.38 8.86 -3.53
C ALA A 129 16.45 9.29 -4.67
N SER A 130 16.95 9.20 -5.90
CA SER A 130 16.11 9.23 -7.09
C SER A 130 15.15 8.04 -7.07
N GLY A 131 13.88 8.28 -7.38
CA GLY A 131 12.88 7.23 -7.48
C GLY A 131 12.47 6.96 -8.92
N THR A 132 12.04 5.74 -9.18
CA THR A 132 11.41 5.33 -10.44
C THR A 132 9.99 5.89 -10.49
N ARG A 133 9.64 6.58 -11.57
CA ARG A 133 8.33 7.22 -11.75
C ARG A 133 7.50 6.49 -12.80
N GLY A 134 6.18 6.42 -12.59
CA GLY A 134 5.32 5.59 -13.42
C GLY A 134 4.01 5.17 -12.78
N THR A 135 3.40 4.14 -13.36
CA THR A 135 2.18 3.51 -12.85
C THR A 135 2.56 2.27 -12.03
N LEU A 136 2.08 2.22 -10.79
CA LEU A 136 2.23 1.05 -9.93
C LEU A 136 1.08 0.08 -10.18
N VAL A 137 1.42 -1.18 -10.41
CA VAL A 137 0.49 -2.29 -10.54
C VAL A 137 0.89 -3.37 -9.54
N VAL A 138 -0.08 -3.92 -8.83
CA VAL A 138 0.11 -5.06 -7.92
C VAL A 138 -0.94 -6.10 -8.25
N THR A 139 -0.52 -7.28 -8.65
CA THR A 139 -1.38 -8.39 -9.08
C THR A 139 -0.76 -9.73 -8.72
N THR A 140 -1.54 -10.81 -8.76
CA THR A 140 -1.02 -12.17 -8.58
C THR A 140 -0.45 -12.71 -9.88
N ASP A 141 0.75 -13.29 -9.83
CA ASP A 141 1.40 -13.93 -10.97
C ASP A 141 2.18 -15.19 -10.51
N TYR A 142 2.47 -16.12 -11.42
CA TYR A 142 3.34 -17.27 -11.14
C TYR A 142 4.81 -16.85 -11.21
N VAL A 143 5.56 -17.09 -10.13
CA VAL A 143 6.97 -16.68 -10.04
C VAL A 143 7.85 -17.92 -10.05
N THR A 144 8.51 -18.19 -11.18
CA THR A 144 9.36 -19.38 -11.38
C THR A 144 10.44 -19.55 -10.30
N PRO A 145 11.21 -18.53 -9.89
CA PRO A 145 12.19 -18.69 -8.80
C PRO A 145 11.58 -19.15 -7.46
N LEU A 146 10.30 -18.88 -7.23
CA LEU A 146 9.58 -19.25 -6.00
C LEU A 146 8.67 -20.47 -6.17
N GLN A 147 8.50 -20.96 -7.41
CA GLN A 147 7.66 -22.09 -7.80
C GLN A 147 6.20 -22.00 -7.28
N ARG A 148 5.65 -20.78 -7.17
CA ARG A 148 4.28 -20.55 -6.71
C ARG A 148 3.66 -19.29 -7.30
N HIS A 149 2.33 -19.22 -7.26
CA HIS A 149 1.62 -17.95 -7.44
C HIS A 149 1.84 -17.07 -6.22
N THR A 150 2.22 -15.81 -6.45
CA THR A 150 2.35 -14.82 -5.39
C THR A 150 2.01 -13.41 -5.89
N LEU A 151 1.83 -12.48 -4.96
CA LEU A 151 1.59 -11.09 -5.29
C LEU A 151 2.89 -10.45 -5.81
N CYS A 152 2.79 -9.80 -6.96
CA CYS A 152 3.89 -9.12 -7.62
C CYS A 152 3.52 -7.64 -7.76
N ALA A 153 4.43 -6.76 -7.32
CA ALA A 153 4.37 -5.34 -7.62
C ALA A 153 5.26 -5.05 -8.82
N GLU A 154 4.74 -4.30 -9.79
CA GLU A 154 5.43 -3.89 -10.99
C GLU A 154 5.29 -2.39 -11.18
N MET A 155 6.39 -1.77 -11.58
CA MET A 155 6.45 -0.34 -11.86
C MET A 155 6.57 -0.13 -13.37
N HIS A 156 5.57 0.45 -14.01
CA HIS A 156 5.58 0.69 -15.46
C HIS A 156 5.87 2.16 -15.75
N HIS A 157 6.87 2.46 -16.58
CA HIS A 157 7.17 3.84 -16.97
C HIS A 157 5.98 4.47 -17.71
N TYR A 158 5.78 5.78 -17.53
CA TYR A 158 4.68 6.52 -18.18
C TYR A 158 4.66 6.38 -19.71
N LYS A 159 5.84 6.27 -20.33
CA LYS A 159 6.02 6.28 -21.80
C LYS A 159 6.19 4.89 -22.41
N THR A 160 6.49 3.88 -21.60
CA THR A 160 6.82 2.53 -22.09
C THR A 160 6.15 1.50 -21.18
N ALA A 161 5.01 0.97 -21.61
CA ALA A 161 4.26 -0.01 -20.84
C ALA A 161 4.71 -1.46 -21.09
N THR A 162 5.57 -1.70 -22.09
CA THR A 162 5.89 -3.05 -22.56
C THR A 162 6.68 -3.88 -21.55
N PHE A 163 7.54 -3.24 -20.75
CA PHE A 163 8.33 -3.91 -19.72
C PHE A 163 8.32 -3.10 -18.42
N PRO A 164 8.18 -3.77 -17.26
CA PRO A 164 8.26 -3.09 -15.98
C PRO A 164 9.68 -2.59 -15.73
N ALA A 165 9.80 -1.35 -15.25
CA ALA A 165 11.04 -0.71 -14.80
C ALA A 165 11.60 -1.34 -13.53
N GLY A 166 10.76 -2.06 -12.78
CA GLY A 166 11.14 -2.81 -11.60
C GLY A 166 10.02 -3.76 -11.20
N ARG A 167 10.40 -4.87 -10.55
CA ARG A 167 9.49 -5.90 -10.07
C ARG A 167 9.86 -6.34 -8.66
N LEU A 168 8.86 -6.43 -7.79
CA LEU A 168 8.95 -6.97 -6.43
C LEU A 168 8.00 -8.16 -6.33
N VAL A 169 8.51 -9.34 -5.99
CA VAL A 169 7.70 -10.57 -5.86
C VAL A 169 7.43 -10.88 -4.38
N ASP A 170 6.42 -11.69 -4.11
CA ASP A 170 5.98 -11.98 -2.73
C ASP A 170 5.63 -10.70 -1.94
N CYS A 171 5.08 -9.73 -2.65
CA CYS A 171 4.92 -8.39 -2.13
C CYS A 171 3.76 -8.30 -1.14
N HIS A 172 3.93 -7.48 -0.11
CA HIS A 172 2.94 -7.23 0.92
C HIS A 172 3.03 -5.79 1.40
N ILE A 173 1.92 -5.28 1.93
CA ILE A 173 1.91 -3.94 2.53
C ILE A 173 2.57 -4.00 3.91
N GLU A 174 3.60 -3.18 4.10
CA GLU A 174 4.30 -3.06 5.38
C GLU A 174 3.68 -1.99 6.24
N TRP A 175 3.45 -0.82 5.64
CA TRP A 175 2.99 0.36 6.34
C TRP A 175 2.30 1.34 5.39
N MET A 176 1.46 2.22 5.92
CA MET A 176 0.82 3.30 5.16
C MET A 176 0.52 4.51 6.04
N SER A 177 0.98 5.70 5.64
CA SER A 177 0.60 7.01 6.20
C SER A 177 -0.25 7.83 5.25
N ASP A 178 -0.54 9.06 5.63
CA ASP A 178 -1.19 10.13 4.85
C ASP A 178 -0.81 10.23 3.36
N ASN A 179 0.46 10.13 2.97
CA ASN A 179 0.93 10.40 1.60
C ASN A 179 1.83 9.30 1.00
N THR A 180 2.24 8.33 1.81
CA THR A 180 3.16 7.26 1.39
C THR A 180 2.72 5.91 1.93
N PHE A 181 3.16 4.85 1.28
CA PHE A 181 3.06 3.50 1.79
C PHE A 181 4.28 2.68 1.40
N GLU A 182 4.57 1.66 2.20
CA GLU A 182 5.71 0.77 2.00
C GLU A 182 5.23 -0.61 1.58
N LEU A 183 5.85 -1.14 0.52
CA LEU A 183 5.72 -2.53 0.12
C LEU A 183 7.00 -3.27 0.50
N GLY A 184 6.85 -4.37 1.23
CA GLY A 184 7.92 -5.35 1.45
C GLY A 184 7.79 -6.49 0.45
N GLY A 185 8.88 -7.21 0.19
CA GLY A 185 8.86 -8.39 -0.66
C GLY A 185 10.26 -8.91 -0.98
N LEU A 186 10.39 -9.49 -2.16
CA LEU A 186 11.61 -10.11 -2.65
C LEU A 186 11.96 -9.56 -4.04
N GLN A 187 13.25 -9.43 -4.32
CA GLN A 187 13.77 -9.14 -5.64
C GLN A 187 14.47 -10.38 -6.20
N VAL A 188 14.17 -10.69 -7.46
CA VAL A 188 14.81 -11.77 -8.21
C VAL A 188 15.91 -11.17 -9.06
N TRP A 189 17.10 -11.75 -8.98
CA TRP A 189 18.22 -11.43 -9.85
C TRP A 189 18.50 -12.60 -10.76
N ASP A 190 18.37 -12.39 -12.06
CA ASP A 190 18.61 -13.44 -13.04
C ASP A 190 20.05 -13.92 -13.03
N ALA A 191 20.23 -15.19 -13.38
CA ALA A 191 21.55 -15.76 -13.56
C ALA A 191 22.31 -14.99 -14.65
N HIS A 192 23.57 -14.66 -14.38
CA HIS A 192 24.42 -13.95 -15.34
C HIS A 192 25.87 -14.43 -15.24
N GLY A 193 26.40 -14.96 -16.35
CA GLY A 193 27.70 -15.62 -16.37
C GLY A 193 27.72 -16.79 -15.38
N ASP A 194 28.70 -16.82 -14.49
CA ASP A 194 28.85 -17.86 -13.46
C ASP A 194 27.94 -17.63 -12.23
N ARG A 195 27.19 -16.53 -12.18
CA ARG A 195 26.31 -16.24 -11.04
C ARG A 195 24.99 -16.95 -11.21
N SER A 196 24.67 -17.81 -10.24
CA SER A 196 23.34 -18.39 -10.09
C SER A 196 22.29 -17.31 -9.85
N GLN A 197 21.06 -17.60 -10.28
CA GLN A 197 19.90 -16.80 -9.89
C GLN A 197 19.80 -16.78 -8.36
N TRP A 198 19.56 -15.61 -7.78
CA TRP A 198 19.29 -15.48 -6.36
C TRP A 198 18.09 -14.60 -6.08
N VAL A 199 17.50 -14.82 -4.92
CA VAL A 199 16.34 -14.09 -4.44
C VAL A 199 16.71 -13.44 -3.11
N GLU A 200 16.51 -12.13 -3.03
CA GLU A 200 16.89 -11.37 -1.84
C GLU A 200 15.73 -10.52 -1.32
N ARG A 201 15.84 -10.10 -0.06
CA ARG A 201 14.89 -9.19 0.55
C ARG A 201 14.91 -7.85 -0.19
N ALA A 202 13.72 -7.33 -0.46
CA ALA A 202 13.55 -6.03 -1.09
C ALA A 202 12.32 -5.30 -0.56
N GLY A 203 12.16 -4.05 -0.97
CA GLY A 203 11.02 -3.24 -0.60
C GLY A 203 11.03 -1.89 -1.30
N TRP A 204 9.86 -1.28 -1.36
CA TRP A 204 9.56 -0.06 -2.09
C TRP A 204 8.81 0.93 -1.20
N LEU A 205 9.35 2.13 -1.05
CA LEU A 205 8.60 3.29 -0.56
C LEU A 205 7.88 3.92 -1.75
N CYS A 206 6.56 3.90 -1.70
CA CYS A 206 5.67 4.42 -2.73
C CYS A 206 5.09 5.75 -2.28
N GLU A 207 5.26 6.78 -3.09
CA GLU A 207 4.68 8.12 -2.88
C GLU A 207 4.00 8.61 -4.17
N PHE A 208 3.12 9.60 -4.06
CA PHE A 208 2.58 10.26 -5.25
C PHE A 208 3.69 10.99 -6.01
N ASP A 209 3.82 10.73 -7.31
CA ASP A 209 4.68 11.52 -8.17
C ASP A 209 3.97 12.81 -8.54
N VAL A 210 4.22 13.83 -7.73
CA VAL A 210 3.75 15.20 -7.95
C VAL A 210 4.93 16.00 -8.48
N GLU A 211 4.79 16.61 -9.64
CA GLU A 211 5.70 17.67 -10.05
C GLU A 211 5.48 18.84 -9.08
N GLN A 212 6.44 19.07 -8.18
CA GLN A 212 6.44 20.31 -7.43
C GLN A 212 6.58 21.44 -8.44
N ARG A 213 5.52 22.24 -8.60
CA ARG A 213 5.62 23.51 -9.31
C ARG A 213 6.76 24.29 -8.66
N GLU A 214 7.81 24.58 -9.42
CA GLU A 214 8.83 25.52 -8.98
C GLU A 214 8.13 26.86 -8.72
N LEU A 215 8.15 27.31 -7.47
CA LEU A 215 7.70 28.65 -7.14
C LEU A 215 8.59 29.61 -7.91
N THR A 216 7.98 30.57 -8.61
CA THR A 216 8.76 31.63 -9.23
C THR A 216 9.49 32.42 -8.13
N LYS A 217 10.64 33.02 -8.46
CA LYS A 217 11.40 33.86 -7.50
C LYS A 217 10.53 34.95 -6.85
N ALA A 218 9.47 35.41 -7.52
CA ALA A 218 8.51 36.37 -7.00
C ALA A 218 7.62 35.77 -5.90
N GLU A 219 7.09 34.56 -6.12
CA GLU A 219 6.22 33.86 -5.16
C GLU A 219 7.00 33.42 -3.91
N TYR A 220 8.24 32.97 -4.07
CA TYR A 220 9.10 32.64 -2.93
C TYR A 220 9.41 33.86 -2.04
N ARG A 221 9.51 35.06 -2.64
CA ARG A 221 9.72 36.31 -1.90
C ARG A 221 8.47 36.81 -1.18
N MET A 222 7.27 36.47 -1.67
CA MET A 222 6.00 36.85 -1.03
C MET A 222 5.63 35.98 0.18
N LEU A 223 6.31 34.84 0.37
CA LEU A 223 6.10 33.92 1.50
C LEU A 223 7.05 34.17 2.69
N ARG A 224 7.92 35.19 2.63
CA ARG A 224 8.79 35.66 3.72
C ARG A 224 8.28 37.00 4.26
#